data_AF-A0A6A5GHA9-F1
#
_entry.id   AF-A0A6A5GHA9-F1
#
_cell.length_a   1.000
_cell.length_b   1.000
_cell.length_c   1.000
_cell.angle_alpha   90.00
_cell.angle_beta   90.00
_cell.angle_gamma   90.00
#
_symmetry.space_group_name_H-M   'P 1'
#
loop_
_entity.id
_entity.type
_entity.pdbx_description
1 polymer ?
#
loop_
_entity_poly.entity_id
_entity_poly.type
_entity_poly.pdbx_seq_one_letter_code
_entity_poly.pdbx_strand_id
1 'polypeptide(L)'
;MIQNKTISCEKGSLTVAKLVERIASVTSCESLEYVELRGPLQLEVCDTLSQLTELGTLAVMEDCSDSFAKKAFEIVSTVTTEITLYRIPFESKEEFQTFLKSNLNYLKINSDFSMFTLDHLLVTNALKLKLREVMLSVTDISQFLTKWFHSKCNSRLKHRSLCTLGGINETCLRKY
;
A
#
# COMPACT_ATOMS: atom_id res chain seq x y z
N MET A 1 -13.49 -8.85 -20.85
CA MET A 1 -13.80 -9.98 -19.93
C MET A 1 -12.54 -10.22 -19.13
N ILE A 2 -12.48 -9.77 -17.88
CA ILE A 2 -11.27 -9.87 -17.05
C ILE A 2 -11.22 -11.28 -16.47
N GLN A 3 -10.19 -12.06 -16.83
CA GLN A 3 -9.98 -13.38 -16.24
C GLN A 3 -9.19 -13.22 -14.94
N ASN A 4 -9.89 -13.19 -13.82
CA ASN A 4 -9.25 -13.25 -12.50
C ASN A 4 -8.74 -14.67 -12.28
N LYS A 5 -7.43 -14.88 -12.46
CA LYS A 5 -6.79 -16.18 -12.27
C LYS A 5 -5.83 -16.11 -11.09
N THR A 6 -6.26 -16.68 -9.96
CA THR A 6 -5.39 -16.86 -8.78
C THR A 6 -4.51 -18.08 -9.00
N ILE A 7 -3.19 -17.91 -8.91
CA ILE A 7 -2.21 -19.00 -9.05
C ILE A 7 -1.37 -19.02 -7.78
N SER A 8 -1.42 -20.12 -7.03
CA SER A 8 -0.56 -20.39 -5.87
C SER A 8 0.51 -21.42 -6.25
N CYS A 9 1.78 -21.17 -5.95
CA CYS A 9 2.86 -22.11 -6.24
C CYS A 9 3.48 -22.66 -4.95
N GLU A 10 3.48 -23.98 -4.82
CA GLU A 10 4.26 -24.70 -3.81
C GLU A 10 5.67 -25.03 -4.31
N LYS A 11 6.62 -25.13 -3.36
CA LYS A 11 8.02 -25.47 -3.60
C LYS A 11 8.14 -26.80 -4.35
N GLY A 12 8.72 -26.81 -5.56
CA GLY A 12 9.06 -28.08 -6.20
C GLY A 12 9.87 -28.03 -7.49
N SER A 13 9.46 -27.27 -8.51
CA SER A 13 10.07 -27.47 -9.84
C SER A 13 10.00 -26.28 -10.80
N LEU A 14 9.31 -25.20 -10.44
CA LEU A 14 9.17 -24.02 -11.29
C LEU A 14 9.48 -22.79 -10.44
N THR A 15 10.54 -22.05 -10.80
CA THR A 15 10.86 -20.78 -10.12
C THR A 15 9.76 -19.76 -10.44
N VAL A 16 9.50 -18.85 -9.52
CA VAL A 16 8.50 -17.79 -9.71
C VAL A 16 8.80 -16.99 -10.99
N ALA A 17 10.08 -16.75 -11.27
CA ALA A 17 10.52 -16.08 -12.50
C ALA A 17 10.12 -16.85 -13.77
N LYS A 18 10.39 -18.17 -13.84
CA LYS A 18 9.96 -19.00 -14.98
C LYS A 18 8.45 -19.02 -15.16
N LEU A 19 7.68 -18.91 -14.07
CA LEU A 19 6.23 -18.81 -14.12
C LEU A 19 5.77 -17.49 -14.70
N VAL A 20 6.36 -16.37 -14.28
CA VAL A 20 5.96 -15.07 -14.81
C VAL A 20 6.45 -14.87 -16.24
N GLU A 21 7.66 -15.33 -16.60
CA GLU A 21 8.10 -15.41 -18.00
C GLU A 21 7.13 -16.26 -18.83
N ARG A 22 6.68 -17.40 -18.31
CA ARG A 22 5.67 -18.25 -18.97
C ARG A 22 4.32 -17.55 -19.09
N ILE A 23 3.88 -16.83 -18.05
CA ILE A 23 2.62 -16.08 -18.08
C ILE A 23 2.74 -14.96 -19.11
N ALA A 24 3.74 -14.09 -19.01
CA ALA A 24 3.99 -13.00 -19.94
C ALA A 24 4.10 -13.50 -21.40
N SER A 25 4.82 -14.59 -21.64
CA SER A 25 4.96 -15.19 -22.98
C SER A 25 3.68 -15.85 -23.50
N VAL A 26 2.84 -16.41 -22.64
CA VAL A 26 1.58 -17.07 -23.04
C VAL A 26 0.41 -16.07 -23.14
N THR A 27 0.39 -15.04 -22.30
CA THR A 27 -0.74 -14.10 -22.21
C THR A 27 -0.53 -12.84 -23.02
N SER A 28 0.71 -12.54 -23.46
CA SER A 28 1.06 -11.24 -24.06
C SER A 28 0.59 -10.05 -23.21
N CYS A 29 0.52 -10.23 -21.88
CA CYS A 29 0.04 -9.19 -20.97
C CYS A 29 1.09 -8.10 -20.81
N GLU A 30 0.81 -6.93 -21.38
CA GLU A 30 1.59 -5.70 -21.14
C GLU A 30 1.32 -5.11 -19.75
N SER A 31 0.16 -5.44 -19.15
CA SER A 31 -0.25 -4.91 -17.86
C SER A 31 -0.77 -6.01 -16.92
N LEU A 32 -0.57 -5.80 -15.62
CA LEU A 32 -1.16 -6.60 -14.56
C LEU A 32 -2.09 -5.72 -13.73
N GLU A 33 -3.30 -6.19 -13.45
CA GLU A 33 -4.24 -5.42 -12.63
C GLU A 33 -3.83 -5.43 -11.15
N TYR A 34 -3.33 -6.55 -10.66
CA TYR A 34 -3.08 -6.74 -9.23
C TYR A 34 -1.98 -7.79 -8.98
N VAL A 35 -1.00 -7.43 -8.16
CA VAL A 35 0.12 -8.30 -7.77
C VAL A 35 0.20 -8.37 -6.25
N GLU A 36 0.25 -9.59 -5.69
CA GLU A 36 0.48 -9.81 -4.26
C GLU A 36 1.89 -10.33 -4.00
N LEU A 37 2.60 -9.71 -3.06
CA LEU A 37 3.89 -10.17 -2.58
C LEU A 37 3.68 -10.92 -1.25
N ARG A 38 3.97 -12.22 -1.25
CA ARG A 38 3.82 -13.14 -0.12
C ARG A 38 5.12 -13.89 0.17
N GLY A 39 5.45 -14.03 1.45
CA GLY A 39 6.53 -14.87 1.94
C GLY A 39 7.95 -14.39 1.61
N PRO A 40 8.98 -15.20 1.91
CA PRO A 40 10.34 -14.96 1.44
C PRO A 40 10.41 -15.19 -0.07
N LEU A 41 10.42 -14.11 -0.83
CA LEU A 41 10.55 -14.12 -2.28
C LEU A 41 12.02 -14.13 -2.70
N GLN A 42 12.30 -14.75 -3.85
CA GLN A 42 13.63 -14.74 -4.45
C GLN A 42 13.85 -13.43 -5.22
N LEU A 43 15.11 -12.98 -5.31
CA LEU A 43 15.48 -11.75 -6.03
C LEU A 43 15.04 -11.76 -7.50
N GLU A 44 14.91 -12.92 -8.14
CA GLU A 44 14.44 -13.07 -9.53
C GLU A 44 13.02 -12.50 -9.76
N VAL A 45 12.21 -12.37 -8.70
CA VAL A 45 10.89 -11.73 -8.77
C VAL A 45 11.01 -10.21 -9.04
N CYS A 46 12.10 -9.57 -8.60
CA CYS A 46 12.38 -8.17 -8.90
C CYS A 46 12.64 -7.94 -10.39
N ASP A 47 13.40 -8.83 -11.03
CA ASP A 47 13.67 -8.74 -12.48
C ASP A 47 12.36 -8.79 -13.26
N THR A 48 11.46 -9.66 -12.84
CA THR A 48 10.12 -9.78 -13.42
C THR A 48 9.30 -8.50 -13.22
N LEU A 49 9.25 -7.96 -11.99
CA LEU A 49 8.53 -6.72 -11.71
C LEU A 49 9.07 -5.55 -12.56
N SER A 50 10.37 -5.56 -12.85
CA SER A 50 11.02 -4.51 -13.66
C SER A 50 10.63 -4.53 -15.14
N GLN A 51 10.11 -5.65 -15.63
CA GLN A 51 9.65 -5.80 -17.02
C GLN A 51 8.21 -5.33 -17.24
N LEU A 52 7.44 -5.09 -16.17
CA LEU A 52 6.07 -4.58 -16.28
C LEU A 52 6.10 -3.15 -16.81
N THR A 53 5.24 -2.85 -17.78
CA THR A 53 5.05 -1.47 -18.28
C THR A 53 3.88 -0.78 -17.59
N GLU A 54 2.94 -1.55 -17.03
CA GLU A 54 1.81 -1.04 -16.26
C GLU A 54 1.40 -2.03 -15.15
N LEU A 55 1.09 -1.50 -13.97
CA LEU A 55 0.58 -2.26 -12.84
C LEU A 55 -0.56 -1.51 -12.15
N GLY A 56 -1.73 -2.12 -12.09
CA GLY A 56 -2.92 -1.56 -11.44
C GLY A 56 -2.68 -1.33 -9.95
N THR A 57 -2.44 -2.39 -9.18
CA THR A 57 -2.16 -2.30 -7.73
C THR A 57 -1.11 -3.32 -7.29
N LEU A 58 -0.17 -2.87 -6.45
CA LEU A 58 0.72 -3.76 -5.69
C LEU A 58 0.20 -3.95 -4.26
N ALA A 59 0.09 -5.19 -3.81
CA ALA A 59 -0.24 -5.54 -2.44
C ALA A 59 0.93 -6.25 -1.75
N VAL A 60 1.34 -5.74 -0.59
CA VAL A 60 2.36 -6.36 0.27
C VAL A 60 1.66 -7.06 1.41
N MET A 61 1.80 -8.39 1.47
CA MET A 61 1.19 -9.22 2.50
C MET A 61 2.06 -9.28 3.76
N GLU A 62 1.48 -9.71 4.88
CA GLU A 62 2.14 -9.71 6.20
C GLU A 62 3.43 -10.55 6.26
N ASP A 63 3.49 -11.61 5.46
CA ASP A 63 4.61 -12.56 5.41
C ASP A 63 5.73 -12.15 4.44
N CYS A 64 5.59 -11.03 3.73
CA CYS A 64 6.63 -10.50 2.86
C CYS A 64 7.76 -9.86 3.69
N SER A 65 9.01 -10.08 3.28
CA SER A 65 10.16 -9.44 3.93
C SER A 65 10.21 -7.94 3.64
N ASP A 66 10.65 -7.15 4.62
CA ASP A 66 10.67 -5.68 4.52
C ASP A 66 11.65 -5.21 3.44
N SER A 67 12.82 -5.85 3.36
CA SER A 67 13.83 -5.55 2.33
C SER A 67 13.31 -5.81 0.92
N PHE A 68 12.55 -6.90 0.72
CA PHE A 68 11.97 -7.21 -0.58
C PHE A 68 10.82 -6.24 -0.92
N ALA A 69 9.92 -5.96 0.03
CA ALA A 69 8.82 -5.02 -0.19
C ALA A 69 9.34 -3.62 -0.57
N LYS A 70 10.38 -3.13 0.14
CA LYS A 70 11.05 -1.88 -0.20
C LYS A 70 11.63 -1.91 -1.61
N LYS A 71 12.32 -3.00 -1.97
CA LYS A 71 12.91 -3.13 -3.32
C LYS A 71 11.84 -3.17 -4.41
N ALA A 72 10.73 -3.86 -4.16
CA ALA A 72 9.61 -3.91 -5.08
C ALA A 72 9.00 -2.52 -5.29
N PHE A 73 8.84 -1.71 -4.24
CA PHE A 73 8.34 -0.33 -4.40
C PHE A 73 9.25 0.53 -5.27
N GLU A 74 10.57 0.43 -5.11
CA GLU A 74 11.51 1.15 -5.99
C GLU A 74 11.25 0.79 -7.46
N ILE A 75 11.12 -0.50 -7.74
CA ILE A 75 10.94 -1.04 -9.09
C ILE A 75 9.60 -0.61 -9.69
N VAL A 76 8.51 -0.77 -8.94
CA VAL A 76 7.17 -0.53 -9.48
C VAL A 76 6.71 0.93 -9.40
N SER A 77 7.48 1.82 -8.74
CA SER A 77 7.10 3.22 -8.52
C SER A 77 6.81 4.01 -9.80
N THR A 78 7.34 3.56 -10.94
CA THR A 78 7.12 4.17 -12.26
C THR A 78 5.87 3.66 -12.97
N VAL A 79 5.36 2.48 -12.59
CA VAL A 79 4.29 1.77 -13.31
C VAL A 79 3.03 1.57 -12.50
N THR A 80 3.08 1.80 -11.18
CA THR A 80 1.90 1.86 -10.32
C THR A 80 1.95 3.03 -9.35
N THR A 81 0.76 3.53 -9.02
CA THR A 81 0.55 4.54 -7.97
C THR A 81 -0.48 4.07 -6.95
N GLU A 82 -0.89 2.79 -7.02
CA GLU A 82 -1.86 2.19 -6.10
C GLU A 82 -1.22 1.08 -5.29
N ILE A 83 -1.18 1.26 -3.97
CA ILE A 83 -0.48 0.38 -3.04
C ILE A 83 -1.44 -0.08 -1.93
N THR A 84 -1.40 -1.37 -1.62
CA THR A 84 -2.02 -1.96 -0.43
C THR A 84 -0.95 -2.55 0.48
N LEU A 85 -0.93 -2.15 1.75
CA LEU A 85 -0.02 -2.65 2.78
C LEU A 85 -0.80 -3.43 3.81
N TYR A 86 -0.55 -4.73 3.94
CA TYR A 86 -1.01 -5.52 5.09
C TYR A 86 0.00 -5.50 6.25
N ARG A 87 1.20 -5.00 5.99
CA ARG A 87 2.24 -4.67 6.98
C ARG A 87 3.04 -3.47 6.48
N ILE A 88 3.54 -2.64 7.39
CA ILE A 88 4.40 -1.49 7.05
C ILE A 88 5.86 -1.97 7.00
N PRO A 89 6.53 -2.00 5.83
CA PRO A 89 7.87 -2.57 5.67
C PRO A 89 9.00 -1.55 5.90
N PHE A 90 8.75 -0.53 6.72
CA PHE A 90 9.69 0.56 6.96
C PHE A 90 10.10 0.56 8.43
N GLU A 91 11.40 0.50 8.68
CA GLU A 91 11.92 0.43 10.05
C GLU A 91 11.97 1.82 10.71
N SER A 92 12.27 2.85 9.93
CA SER A 92 12.34 4.23 10.42
C SER A 92 11.11 5.05 10.05
N LYS A 93 10.80 6.02 10.91
CA LYS A 93 9.75 7.00 10.68
C LYS A 93 10.04 7.79 9.40
N GLU A 94 11.30 8.14 9.17
CA GLU A 94 11.78 8.95 8.06
C GLU A 94 11.62 8.23 6.72
N GLU A 95 11.96 6.94 6.65
CA GLU A 95 11.73 6.10 5.47
C GLU A 95 10.23 6.04 5.15
N PHE A 96 9.40 5.77 6.15
CA PHE A 96 7.96 5.66 5.93
C PHE A 96 7.35 6.99 5.48
N GLN A 97 7.75 8.11 6.09
CA GLN A 97 7.30 9.44 5.68
C GLN A 97 7.74 9.78 4.26
N THR A 98 8.93 9.34 3.85
CA THR A 98 9.42 9.52 2.47
C THR A 98 8.52 8.78 1.49
N PHE A 99 8.18 7.51 1.80
CA PHE A 99 7.20 6.75 1.02
C PHE A 99 5.83 7.44 0.98
N LEU A 100 5.31 7.92 2.11
CA LEU A 100 4.00 8.57 2.19
C LEU A 100 3.91 9.89 1.40
N LYS A 101 5.04 10.59 1.19
CA LYS A 101 5.12 11.82 0.40
C LYS A 101 5.13 11.55 -1.12
N SER A 102 5.34 10.31 -1.54
CA SER A 102 5.27 9.92 -2.96
C SER A 102 3.89 10.16 -3.55
N ASN A 103 3.80 10.27 -4.88
CA ASN A 103 2.60 10.69 -5.59
C ASN A 103 1.58 9.55 -5.79
N LEU A 104 1.16 8.88 -4.71
CA LEU A 104 0.21 7.77 -4.78
C LEU A 104 -1.20 8.24 -5.16
N ASN A 105 -1.87 7.49 -6.04
CA ASN A 105 -3.29 7.70 -6.33
C ASN A 105 -4.17 6.99 -5.32
N TYR A 106 -3.73 5.83 -4.83
CA TYR A 106 -4.43 5.08 -3.81
C TYR A 106 -3.45 4.43 -2.83
N LEU A 107 -3.70 4.62 -1.55
CA LEU A 107 -2.98 3.92 -0.49
C LEU A 107 -3.99 3.27 0.45
N LYS A 108 -3.91 1.95 0.58
CA LYS A 108 -4.62 1.19 1.59
C LYS A 108 -3.62 0.66 2.60
N ILE A 109 -3.86 0.92 3.89
CA ILE A 109 -3.08 0.32 4.98
C ILE A 109 -4.05 -0.51 5.81
N ASN A 110 -3.71 -1.78 5.96
CA ASN A 110 -4.40 -2.79 6.73
C ASN A 110 -3.38 -3.51 7.62
N SER A 111 -2.74 -2.75 8.51
CA SER A 111 -1.58 -3.18 9.29
C SER A 111 -1.82 -2.91 10.76
N ASP A 112 -1.09 -3.63 11.60
CA ASP A 112 -1.16 -3.52 13.05
C ASP A 112 -0.92 -2.09 13.55
N PHE A 113 -1.65 -1.75 14.60
CA PHE A 113 -2.15 -0.42 14.92
C PHE A 113 -1.09 0.62 15.35
N SER A 114 0.14 0.20 15.67
CA SER A 114 1.09 0.99 16.46
C SER A 114 1.98 1.94 15.63
N MET A 115 2.24 1.64 14.36
CA MET A 115 3.19 2.42 13.56
C MET A 115 2.58 3.68 12.93
N PHE A 116 1.28 3.68 12.62
CA PHE A 116 0.66 4.78 11.88
C PHE A 116 0.08 5.85 12.81
N THR A 117 0.60 7.08 12.74
CA THR A 117 0.26 8.17 13.66
C THR A 117 -0.35 9.36 12.91
N LEU A 118 -0.79 10.38 13.66
CA LEU A 118 -1.24 11.65 13.09
C LEU A 118 -0.17 12.28 12.18
N ASP A 119 1.11 12.25 12.56
CA ASP A 119 2.18 12.82 11.72
C ASP A 119 2.23 12.16 10.34
N HIS A 120 2.12 10.83 10.29
CA HIS A 120 2.06 10.07 9.04
C HIS A 120 0.86 10.49 8.20
N LEU A 121 -0.28 10.71 8.85
CA LEU A 121 -1.50 11.17 8.21
C LEU A 121 -1.39 12.59 7.65
N LEU A 122 -0.63 13.47 8.31
CA LEU A 122 -0.46 14.87 7.88
C LEU A 122 0.51 14.99 6.71
N VAL A 123 1.50 14.10 6.60
CA VAL A 123 2.50 14.13 5.52
C VAL A 123 2.14 13.30 4.30
N THR A 124 1.12 12.44 4.36
CA THR A 124 0.71 11.61 3.22
C THR A 124 0.20 12.43 2.04
N ASN A 125 0.79 12.21 0.87
CA ASN A 125 0.46 12.88 -0.39
C ASN A 125 -0.41 12.00 -1.32
N ALA A 126 -1.04 10.96 -0.75
CA ALA A 126 -1.95 10.10 -1.49
C ALA A 126 -3.24 10.85 -1.89
N LEU A 127 -3.71 10.63 -3.12
CA LEU A 127 -4.99 11.18 -3.60
C LEU A 127 -6.18 10.53 -2.88
N LYS A 128 -6.10 9.22 -2.66
CA LYS A 128 -7.07 8.42 -1.93
C LYS A 128 -6.38 7.63 -0.83
N LEU A 129 -6.90 7.72 0.39
CA LEU A 129 -6.37 6.99 1.55
C LEU A 129 -7.45 6.14 2.20
N LYS A 130 -7.17 4.85 2.37
CA LYS A 130 -7.97 3.90 3.11
C LYS A 130 -7.17 3.33 4.28
N LEU A 131 -7.57 3.68 5.49
CA LEU A 131 -6.97 3.12 6.70
C LEU A 131 -7.96 2.13 7.31
N ARG A 132 -7.51 0.90 7.50
CA ARG A 132 -8.21 -0.16 8.22
C ARG A 132 -7.29 -0.60 9.36
N GLU A 133 -7.87 -0.81 10.53
CA GLU A 133 -7.13 -1.29 11.70
C GLU A 133 -6.00 -0.32 12.13
N VAL A 134 -6.25 0.99 12.01
CA VAL A 134 -5.35 2.04 12.54
C VAL A 134 -5.97 2.70 13.77
N MET A 135 -5.19 2.89 14.84
CA MET A 135 -5.63 3.53 16.09
C MET A 135 -5.28 5.02 16.03
N LEU A 136 -6.20 5.81 15.49
CA LEU A 136 -6.17 7.25 15.65
C LEU A 136 -7.16 7.63 16.75
N SER A 137 -6.74 8.48 17.69
CA SER A 137 -7.66 9.01 18.68
C SER A 137 -8.67 9.97 18.03
N VAL A 138 -9.80 10.21 18.68
CA VAL A 138 -10.77 11.24 18.24
C VAL A 138 -10.09 12.61 18.13
N THR A 139 -9.15 12.90 19.03
CA THR A 139 -8.34 14.10 19.00
C THR A 139 -7.47 14.17 17.74
N ASP A 140 -6.78 13.08 17.39
CA ASP A 140 -5.95 13.03 16.17
C ASP A 140 -6.79 13.24 14.91
N ILE A 141 -7.96 12.58 14.84
CA ILE A 141 -8.89 12.73 13.72
C ILE A 141 -9.39 14.18 13.63
N SER A 142 -9.80 14.77 14.76
CA SER A 142 -10.31 16.15 14.81
C SER A 142 -9.24 17.16 14.43
N GLN A 143 -8.01 16.99 14.91
CA GLN A 143 -6.87 17.83 14.54
C GLN A 143 -6.55 17.69 13.05
N PHE A 144 -6.52 16.47 12.51
CA PHE A 144 -6.32 16.25 11.09
C PHE A 144 -7.41 16.94 10.26
N LEU A 145 -8.69 16.70 10.56
CA LEU A 145 -9.81 17.27 9.82
C LEU A 145 -9.78 18.79 9.86
N THR A 146 -9.47 19.37 11.02
CA THR A 146 -9.29 20.82 11.17
C THR A 146 -8.18 21.32 10.26
N LYS A 147 -6.99 20.71 10.29
CA LYS A 147 -5.88 21.17 9.45
C LYS A 147 -6.16 20.97 7.95
N TRP A 148 -6.79 19.85 7.57
CA TRP A 148 -7.17 19.56 6.19
C TRP A 148 -8.22 20.54 5.65
N PHE A 149 -9.27 20.83 6.42
CA PHE A 149 -10.32 21.78 6.05
C PHE A 149 -9.76 23.20 5.83
N HIS A 150 -8.77 23.59 6.64
CA HIS A 150 -8.08 24.88 6.49
C HIS A 150 -6.95 24.84 5.44
N SER A 151 -6.84 23.79 4.63
CA SER A 151 -5.78 23.59 3.63
C SER A 151 -4.35 23.68 4.20
N LYS A 152 -4.18 23.43 5.51
CA LYS A 152 -2.88 23.41 6.20
C LYS A 152 -2.20 22.04 6.11
N CYS A 153 -2.75 21.11 5.33
CA CYS A 153 -2.21 19.78 5.04
C CYS A 153 -2.33 19.47 3.55
N ASN A 154 -1.73 18.37 3.11
CA ASN A 154 -1.55 18.02 1.69
C ASN A 154 -2.79 18.25 0.82
N SER A 155 -2.61 19.07 -0.23
CA SER A 155 -3.67 19.55 -1.13
C SER A 155 -4.19 18.50 -2.11
N ARG A 156 -3.47 17.38 -2.30
CA ARG A 156 -3.85 16.32 -3.25
C ARG A 156 -4.87 15.33 -2.70
N LEU A 157 -5.07 15.23 -1.38
CA LEU A 157 -6.00 14.27 -0.80
C LEU A 157 -7.45 14.67 -1.10
N LYS A 158 -8.12 13.95 -2.03
CA LYS A 158 -9.49 14.24 -2.49
C LYS A 158 -10.55 13.30 -1.93
N HIS A 159 -10.23 12.02 -1.76
CA HIS A 159 -11.19 11.05 -1.22
C HIS A 159 -10.58 10.29 -0.04
N ARG A 160 -11.31 10.24 1.07
CA ARG A 160 -10.89 9.53 2.27
C ARG A 160 -11.96 8.52 2.67
N SER A 161 -11.52 7.31 2.97
CA SER A 161 -12.31 6.31 3.68
C SER A 161 -11.54 5.91 4.92
N LEU A 162 -12.02 6.37 6.08
CA LEU A 162 -11.44 6.00 7.37
C LEU A 162 -12.32 4.92 7.99
N CYS A 163 -11.79 3.71 8.13
CA CYS A 163 -12.47 2.61 8.83
C CYS A 163 -11.71 2.33 10.14
N THR A 164 -12.08 3.03 11.22
CA THR A 164 -11.59 2.74 12.57
C THR A 164 -12.36 1.55 13.13
N LEU A 165 -11.68 0.43 13.40
CA LEU A 165 -12.28 -0.76 14.00
C LEU A 165 -12.32 -0.73 15.54
N GLY A 166 -11.71 0.29 16.16
CA GLY A 166 -11.98 0.65 17.55
C GLY A 166 -13.11 1.67 17.59
N GLY A 167 -14.14 1.41 18.40
CA GLY A 167 -15.24 2.35 18.58
C GLY A 167 -14.70 3.77 18.77
N ILE A 168 -15.19 4.70 17.96
CA ILE A 168 -15.03 6.13 18.23
C ILE A 168 -15.59 6.30 19.65
N ASN A 169 -14.74 6.63 20.62
CA ASN A 169 -15.23 6.84 21.97
C ASN A 169 -16.17 8.06 21.91
N GLU A 170 -17.48 7.81 21.93
CA GLU A 170 -18.55 8.79 21.66
C GLU A 170 -18.58 9.94 22.68
N THR A 171 -17.78 9.85 23.73
CA THR A 171 -17.66 10.86 24.80
C THR A 171 -17.03 12.17 24.35
N CYS A 172 -16.42 12.25 23.16
CA CYS A 172 -15.76 13.47 22.68
C CYS A 172 -16.55 14.27 21.62
N LEU A 173 -17.74 13.79 21.19
CA LEU A 173 -18.66 14.62 20.41
C LEU A 173 -19.40 15.59 21.35
N ARG A 174 -18.70 16.63 21.83
CA ARG A 174 -19.42 17.80 22.36
C ARG A 174 -20.20 18.40 21.19
N LYS A 175 -21.53 18.22 21.25
CA LYS A 175 -22.51 18.92 20.43
C LYS A 175 -22.23 20.43 20.52
N TYR A 176 -22.12 21.05 19.34
CA TYR A 176 -22.18 22.47 18.98
C TYR A 176 -21.84 23.51 20.07
#